data_AF-A0A964GEB7-F1
#
_entry.id   AF-A0A964GEB7-F1
#
_cell.length_a   1.000
_cell.length_b   1.000
_cell.length_c   1.000
_cell.angle_alpha   90.00
_cell.angle_beta   90.00
_cell.angle_gamma   90.00
#
_symmetry.space_group_name_H-M   'P 1'
#
loop_
_entity.id
_entity.type
_entity.pdbx_description
1 polymer ?
#
loop_
_entity_poly.entity_id
_entity_poly.type
_entity_poly.pdbx_seq_one_letter_code
_entity_poly.pdbx_strand_id
1 'polypeptide(L)'
;MRYQFEQCLERGKIVKIEIAPDIISKEINEAKNDLDSCERSMNERNFKWAIIQAYYSMFHSFRALIFSKGYREKSHTCIKYAIESLFVEAGTLDNRLLQDFSYAMKIREGADYGSVYSADSALELHKSAIKIFEVCKELI
;
A
#
# COMPACT_ATOMS: atom_id res chain seq x y z
N MET A 1 15.87 -11.52 0.39
CA MET A 1 14.57 -10.86 0.60
C MET A 1 14.45 -10.38 2.05
N ARG A 2 14.59 -11.26 3.04
CA ARG A 2 14.92 -10.84 4.44
C ARG A 2 16.08 -9.83 4.56
N TYR A 3 17.14 -10.00 3.76
CA TYR A 3 18.27 -9.07 3.69
C TYR A 3 17.86 -7.61 3.37
N GLN A 4 16.90 -7.39 2.46
CA GLN A 4 16.43 -6.04 2.13
C GLN A 4 15.65 -5.40 3.29
N PHE A 5 14.83 -6.19 3.99
CA PHE A 5 14.13 -5.73 5.19
C PHE A 5 15.11 -5.37 6.32
N GLU A 6 16.12 -6.21 6.54
CA GLU A 6 17.21 -5.96 7.50
C GLU A 6 17.99 -4.69 7.14
N GLN A 7 18.34 -4.46 5.87
CA GLN A 7 18.94 -3.20 5.44
C GLN A 7 18.04 -1.98 5.70
N CYS A 8 16.71 -2.10 5.51
CA CYS A 8 15.79 -1.02 5.82
C CYS A 8 15.77 -0.71 7.33
N LEU A 9 15.91 -1.72 8.20
CA LEU A 9 16.05 -1.54 9.65
C LEU A 9 17.37 -0.85 10.00
N GLU A 10 18.50 -1.36 9.49
CA GLU A 10 19.84 -0.79 9.75
C GLU A 10 19.94 0.69 9.32
N ARG A 11 19.32 1.04 8.20
CA ARG A 11 19.30 2.42 7.68
C ARG A 11 18.21 3.30 8.31
N GLY A 12 17.46 2.78 9.29
CA GLY A 12 16.36 3.49 9.95
C GLY A 12 15.20 3.86 9.02
N LYS A 13 15.07 3.18 7.88
CA LYS A 13 13.96 3.33 6.92
C LYS A 13 12.75 2.47 7.29
N ILE A 14 12.94 1.53 8.20
CA ILE A 14 11.92 0.90 9.02
C ILE A 14 12.40 1.00 10.47
N VAL A 15 11.50 1.26 11.40
CA VAL A 15 11.79 1.33 12.83
C VAL A 15 10.83 0.45 13.60
N LYS A 16 11.27 -0.04 14.77
CA LYS A 16 10.38 -0.72 15.71
C LYS A 16 9.51 0.29 16.44
N ILE A 17 8.27 -0.07 16.71
CA ILE A 17 7.31 0.71 17.49
C ILE A 17 6.55 -0.22 18.43
N GLU A 18 5.96 0.36 19.48
CA GLU A 18 4.94 -0.35 20.25
C GLU A 18 3.67 -0.47 19.41
N ILE A 19 3.02 -1.64 19.50
CA ILE A 19 1.78 -1.90 18.80
C ILE A 19 0.67 -1.15 19.53
N ALA A 20 -0.04 -0.28 18.82
CA ALA A 20 -1.18 0.46 19.36
C ALA A 20 -2.40 0.29 18.43
N PRO A 21 -3.56 -0.20 18.95
CA PRO A 21 -4.73 -0.46 18.10
C PRO A 21 -5.31 0.77 17.40
N ASP A 22 -5.16 1.95 18.01
CA ASP A 22 -5.64 3.23 17.50
C ASP A 22 -4.91 3.63 16.20
N ILE A 23 -3.59 3.47 16.14
CA ILE A 23 -2.81 3.79 14.93
C ILE A 23 -3.12 2.82 13.79
N ILE A 24 -3.37 1.54 14.08
CA ILE A 24 -3.74 0.54 13.06
C ILE A 24 -5.12 0.88 12.49
N SER A 25 -6.09 1.11 13.37
CA SER A 25 -7.46 1.48 12.99
C SER A 25 -7.48 2.78 12.17
N LYS A 26 -6.64 3.75 12.53
CA LYS A 26 -6.50 5.00 11.78
C LYS A 26 -6.01 4.76 10.35
N GLU A 27 -4.97 3.94 10.16
CA GLU A 27 -4.46 3.63 8.81
C GLU A 27 -5.51 2.89 7.96
N ILE A 28 -6.31 2.00 8.55
CA ILE A 28 -7.41 1.34 7.81
C ILE A 28 -8.53 2.31 7.43
N ASN A 29 -8.87 3.25 8.30
CA ASN A 29 -9.84 4.28 7.96
C ASN A 29 -9.33 5.21 6.84
N GLU A 30 -8.06 5.61 6.88
CA GLU A 30 -7.46 6.38 5.78
C GLU A 30 -7.44 5.57 4.47
N ALA A 31 -7.09 4.28 4.53
CA ALA A 31 -7.12 3.41 3.36
C ALA A 31 -8.52 3.34 2.71
N LYS A 32 -9.58 3.29 3.54
CA LYS A 32 -10.97 3.31 3.07
C LYS A 32 -11.36 4.67 2.47
N ASN A 33 -10.99 5.76 3.14
CA ASN A 33 -11.26 7.12 2.65
C ASN A 33 -10.61 7.38 1.29
N ASP A 34 -9.38 6.90 1.09
CA ASP A 34 -8.69 6.98 -0.19
C ASP A 34 -9.36 6.12 -1.27
N LEU A 35 -9.85 4.94 -0.91
CA LEU A 35 -10.60 4.09 -1.85
C LEU A 35 -11.90 4.75 -2.30
N ASP A 36 -12.66 5.35 -1.38
CA ASP A 36 -13.88 6.09 -1.69
C ASP A 36 -13.60 7.36 -2.51
N SER A 37 -12.43 7.96 -2.30
CA SER A 37 -11.97 9.09 -3.12
C SER A 37 -11.57 8.63 -4.54
N CYS A 38 -10.91 7.48 -4.65
CA CYS A 38 -10.58 6.85 -5.93
C CYS A 38 -11.84 6.58 -6.76
N GLU A 39 -12.88 5.99 -6.15
CA GLU A 39 -14.14 5.71 -6.83
C GLU A 39 -14.81 6.98 -7.38
N ARG A 40 -14.83 8.06 -6.59
CA ARG A 40 -15.34 9.37 -7.04
C ARG A 40 -14.53 9.91 -8.23
N SER A 41 -13.20 9.89 -8.14
CA SER A 41 -12.33 10.32 -9.23
C SER A 41 -12.50 9.47 -10.50
N MET A 42 -12.76 8.17 -10.36
CA MET A 42 -13.09 7.29 -11.50
C MET A 42 -14.38 7.73 -12.18
N ASN A 43 -15.42 8.01 -11.42
CA ASN A 43 -16.72 8.46 -11.93
C ASN A 43 -16.62 9.82 -12.65
N GLU A 44 -15.77 10.71 -12.15
CA GLU A 44 -15.48 12.02 -12.75
C GLU A 44 -14.51 11.94 -13.95
N ARG A 45 -14.00 10.74 -14.28
CA ARG A 45 -12.96 10.51 -15.31
C ARG A 45 -11.64 11.24 -14.99
N ASN A 46 -11.40 11.53 -13.72
CA ASN A 46 -10.17 12.12 -13.22
C ASN A 46 -9.12 11.03 -12.95
N PHE A 47 -8.65 10.40 -14.02
CA PHE A 47 -7.84 9.18 -13.94
C PHE A 47 -6.49 9.37 -13.26
N LYS A 48 -5.87 10.55 -13.38
CA LYS A 48 -4.65 10.88 -12.63
C LYS A 48 -4.88 10.76 -11.13
N TRP A 49 -5.93 11.40 -10.62
CA TRP A 49 -6.23 11.38 -9.19
C TRP A 49 -6.72 10.01 -8.72
N ALA A 50 -7.50 9.30 -9.54
CA ALA A 50 -7.91 7.93 -9.24
C ALA A 50 -6.69 7.00 -9.02
N ILE A 51 -5.65 7.10 -9.85
CA ILE A 51 -4.40 6.34 -9.69
C ILE A 51 -3.71 6.67 -8.37
N ILE A 52 -3.58 7.96 -8.05
CA ILE A 52 -2.88 8.43 -6.85
C ILE A 52 -3.62 7.93 -5.60
N GLN A 53 -4.95 8.06 -5.58
CA GLN A 53 -5.80 7.63 -4.47
C GLN A 53 -5.83 6.11 -4.32
N ALA A 54 -5.91 5.36 -5.42
CA ALA A 54 -5.81 3.90 -5.39
C ALA A 54 -4.49 3.44 -4.76
N TYR A 55 -3.38 4.08 -5.15
CA TYR A 55 -2.07 3.80 -4.57
C TYR A 55 -2.03 4.10 -3.07
N TYR A 56 -2.56 5.24 -2.61
CA TYR A 56 -2.53 5.58 -1.19
C TYR A 56 -3.46 4.68 -0.35
N SER A 57 -4.59 4.25 -0.90
CA SER A 57 -5.41 3.21 -0.27
C SER A 57 -4.62 1.91 -0.03
N MET A 58 -3.88 1.42 -1.03
CA MET A 58 -3.01 0.25 -0.86
C MET A 58 -1.87 0.51 0.13
N PHE A 59 -1.25 1.70 0.07
CA PHE A 59 -0.17 2.11 0.95
C PHE A 59 -0.62 2.05 2.42
N HIS A 60 -1.75 2.68 2.74
CA HIS A 60 -2.31 2.71 4.08
C HIS A 60 -2.74 1.31 4.56
N SER A 61 -3.28 0.48 3.66
CA SER A 61 -3.60 -0.92 3.96
C SER A 61 -2.38 -1.73 4.39
N PHE A 62 -1.29 -1.68 3.62
CA PHE A 62 -0.04 -2.36 3.95
C PHE A 62 0.67 -1.74 5.15
N ARG A 63 0.56 -0.44 5.33
CA ARG A 63 1.10 0.25 6.50
C ARG A 63 0.43 -0.21 7.80
N ALA A 64 -0.88 -0.41 7.80
CA ALA A 64 -1.61 -0.97 8.93
C ALA A 64 -1.09 -2.38 9.31
N LEU A 65 -0.81 -3.24 8.33
CA LEU A 65 -0.21 -4.55 8.55
C LEU A 65 1.21 -4.46 9.14
N ILE A 66 2.04 -3.53 8.65
CA ILE A 66 3.39 -3.32 9.19
C ILE A 66 3.29 -2.87 10.67
N PHE A 67 2.34 -1.99 10.98
CA PHE A 67 2.09 -1.52 12.35
C PHE A 67 1.64 -2.67 13.26
N SER A 68 0.80 -3.58 12.78
CA SER A 68 0.35 -4.75 13.56
C SER A 68 1.47 -5.75 13.88
N LYS A 69 2.60 -5.67 13.18
CA LYS A 69 3.83 -6.43 13.49
C LYS A 69 4.84 -5.66 14.34
N GLY A 70 4.50 -4.46 14.82
CA GLY A 70 5.39 -3.65 15.68
C GLY A 70 6.48 -2.91 14.91
N TYR A 71 6.24 -2.61 13.63
CA TYR A 71 7.15 -1.85 12.79
C TYR A 71 6.48 -0.60 12.22
N ARG A 72 7.26 0.38 11.80
CA ARG A 72 6.81 1.56 11.05
C ARG A 72 7.81 1.88 9.96
N GLU A 73 7.33 2.06 8.74
CA GLU A 73 8.14 2.50 7.61
C GLU A 73 8.44 4.01 7.67
N LYS A 74 9.50 4.41 6.98
CA LYS A 74 9.85 5.80 6.66
C LYS A 74 10.26 5.96 5.19
N SER A 75 9.84 5.00 4.35
CA SER A 75 10.19 4.92 2.93
C SER A 75 9.14 4.07 2.20
N HIS A 76 8.64 4.58 1.07
CA HIS A 76 7.66 3.88 0.25
C HIS A 76 8.21 2.55 -0.26
N THR A 77 9.49 2.52 -0.68
CA THR A 77 10.14 1.29 -1.14
C THR A 77 10.28 0.25 -0.04
N CYS A 78 10.53 0.67 1.20
CA CYS A 78 10.70 -0.27 2.31
C CYS A 78 9.39 -0.95 2.73
N ILE A 79 8.21 -0.40 2.39
CA ILE A 79 6.93 -1.09 2.60
C ILE A 79 6.93 -2.45 1.90
N LYS A 80 7.33 -2.47 0.62
CA LYS A 80 7.37 -3.72 -0.16
C LYS A 80 8.21 -4.78 0.55
N TYR A 81 9.41 -4.41 1.00
CA TYR A 81 10.30 -5.36 1.68
C TYR A 81 9.78 -5.80 3.05
N ALA A 82 9.08 -4.91 3.76
CA ALA A 82 8.42 -5.26 5.01
C ALA A 82 7.28 -6.26 4.79
N ILE A 83 6.39 -5.99 3.84
CA ILE A 83 5.26 -6.88 3.52
C ILE A 83 5.76 -8.24 3.02
N GLU A 84 6.77 -8.23 2.15
CA GLU A 84 7.40 -9.46 1.67
C GLU A 84 7.90 -10.32 2.84
N SER A 85 8.72 -9.74 3.72
CA SER A 85 9.36 -10.48 4.80
C SER A 85 8.41 -10.86 5.94
N LEU A 86 7.44 -10.00 6.27
CA LEU A 86 6.56 -10.19 7.44
C LEU A 86 5.30 -11.00 7.12
N PHE A 87 4.82 -10.99 5.87
CA PHE A 87 3.52 -11.58 5.51
C PHE A 87 3.58 -12.55 4.35
N VAL A 88 4.31 -12.23 3.27
CA VAL A 88 4.39 -13.11 2.08
C VAL A 88 5.27 -14.33 2.36
N GLU A 89 6.47 -14.14 2.90
CA GLU A 89 7.36 -15.23 3.30
C GLU A 89 6.73 -16.12 4.40
N ALA A 90 5.85 -15.55 5.22
CA ALA A 90 5.08 -16.27 6.23
C ALA A 90 3.86 -17.03 5.67
N GLY A 91 3.54 -16.88 4.37
CA GLY A 91 2.39 -17.53 3.72
C GLY A 91 1.03 -16.91 4.06
N THR A 92 1.00 -15.78 4.77
CA THR A 92 -0.24 -15.10 5.20
C THR A 92 -0.79 -14.14 4.15
N LEU A 93 0.03 -13.73 3.18
CA LEU A 93 -0.37 -12.83 2.09
C LEU A 93 0.13 -13.39 0.75
N ASP A 94 -0.74 -13.41 -0.26
CA ASP A 94 -0.36 -13.82 -1.61
C ASP A 94 0.64 -12.83 -2.22
N ASN A 95 1.76 -13.33 -2.75
CA ASN A 95 2.78 -12.54 -3.44
C ASN A 95 2.21 -11.71 -4.61
N ARG A 96 1.10 -12.15 -5.22
CA ARG A 96 0.41 -11.36 -6.26
C ARG A 96 0.00 -9.98 -5.75
N LEU A 97 -0.46 -9.87 -4.50
CA LEU A 97 -0.83 -8.57 -3.91
C LEU A 97 0.38 -7.64 -3.75
N LEU A 98 1.56 -8.20 -3.45
CA LEU A 98 2.80 -7.45 -3.41
C LEU A 98 3.26 -6.97 -4.80
N GLN A 99 3.03 -7.80 -5.84
CA GLN A 99 3.28 -7.44 -7.23
C GLN A 99 2.34 -6.32 -7.69
N ASP A 100 1.05 -6.41 -7.35
CA ASP A 100 0.04 -5.38 -7.63
C ASP A 100 0.43 -4.03 -7.00
N PHE A 101 0.86 -4.03 -5.73
CA PHE A 101 1.36 -2.82 -5.07
C PHE A 101 2.64 -2.28 -5.72
N SER A 102 3.57 -3.15 -6.10
CA SER A 102 4.80 -2.75 -6.80
C SER A 102 4.52 -2.11 -8.16
N TYR A 103 3.49 -2.59 -8.87
CA TYR A 103 3.00 -1.99 -10.09
C TYR A 103 2.36 -0.62 -9.80
N ALA A 104 1.48 -0.54 -8.80
CA ALA A 104 0.82 0.70 -8.40
C ALA A 104 1.82 1.81 -8.03
N MET A 105 2.94 1.46 -7.35
CA MET A 105 4.03 2.41 -7.08
C MET A 105 4.56 3.07 -8.36
N LYS A 106 4.84 2.28 -9.40
CA LYS A 106 5.37 2.77 -10.68
C LYS A 106 4.35 3.63 -11.42
N ILE A 107 3.09 3.18 -11.46
CA ILE A 107 2.01 3.90 -12.14
C ILE A 107 1.73 5.24 -11.46
N ARG A 108 1.74 5.28 -10.13
CA ARG A 108 1.60 6.52 -9.36
C ARG A 108 2.75 7.48 -9.62
N GLU A 109 4.01 7.00 -9.65
CA GLU A 109 5.16 7.84 -10.02
C GLU A 109 5.04 8.42 -11.44
N GLY A 110 4.59 7.60 -12.40
CA GLY A 110 4.31 8.05 -13.77
C GLY A 110 3.22 9.12 -13.84
N ALA A 111 2.14 8.97 -13.06
CA ALA A 111 1.06 9.94 -13.00
C ALA A 111 1.47 11.26 -12.31
N ASP A 112 2.24 11.18 -11.21
CA ASP A 112 2.69 12.32 -10.43
C ASP A 112 3.71 13.17 -11.19
N TYR A 113 4.79 12.54 -11.68
CA TYR A 113 5.96 13.23 -12.20
C TYR A 113 6.03 13.24 -13.73
N GLY A 114 5.52 12.18 -14.37
CA GLY A 114 5.57 12.02 -15.83
C GLY A 114 4.31 12.51 -16.56
N SER A 115 3.23 12.81 -15.84
CA SER A 115 1.88 13.01 -16.42
C SER A 115 1.45 11.85 -17.33
N VAL A 116 1.88 10.63 -17.01
CA VAL A 116 1.54 9.40 -17.73
C VAL A 116 0.44 8.66 -16.97
N TYR A 117 -0.77 8.66 -17.51
CA TYR A 117 -1.92 7.96 -16.94
C TYR A 117 -2.96 7.64 -18.01
N SER A 118 -3.75 6.59 -17.80
CA SER A 118 -4.88 6.22 -18.65
C SER A 118 -6.08 5.73 -17.82
N ALA A 119 -7.23 5.63 -18.47
CA ALA A 119 -8.42 5.02 -17.86
C ALA A 119 -8.17 3.55 -17.48
N ASP A 120 -7.42 2.82 -18.31
CA ASP A 120 -7.11 1.40 -18.08
C ASP A 120 -6.22 1.23 -16.85
N SER A 121 -5.16 2.04 -16.72
CA SER A 121 -4.26 1.95 -15.56
C SER A 121 -4.98 2.37 -14.27
N ALA A 122 -5.89 3.35 -14.36
CA ALA A 122 -6.73 3.74 -13.22
C ALA A 122 -7.70 2.62 -12.80
N LEU A 123 -8.34 1.96 -13.76
CA LEU A 123 -9.26 0.84 -13.50
C LEU A 123 -8.52 -0.37 -12.90
N GLU A 124 -7.33 -0.67 -13.40
CA GLU A 124 -6.48 -1.75 -12.87
C GLU A 124 -6.10 -1.48 -11.41
N LEU A 125 -5.56 -0.29 -11.13
CA LEU A 125 -5.18 0.10 -9.77
C LEU A 125 -6.39 0.14 -8.82
N HIS A 126 -7.55 0.60 -9.28
CA HIS A 126 -8.78 0.58 -8.46
C HIS A 126 -9.15 -0.83 -8.02
N LYS A 127 -9.13 -1.82 -8.94
CA LYS A 127 -9.40 -3.22 -8.61
C LYS A 127 -8.39 -3.79 -7.62
N SER A 128 -7.10 -3.49 -7.82
CA SER A 128 -6.04 -3.90 -6.90
C SER A 128 -6.20 -3.27 -5.52
N ALA A 129 -6.67 -2.02 -5.45
CA ALA A 129 -6.86 -1.29 -4.19
C ALA A 129 -7.98 -1.92 -3.36
N ILE A 130 -9.13 -2.24 -3.99
CA ILE A 130 -10.22 -2.97 -3.35
C ILE A 130 -9.70 -4.29 -2.77
N LYS A 131 -9.01 -5.10 -3.59
CA LYS A 131 -8.54 -6.42 -3.17
C LYS A 131 -7.54 -6.35 -2.01
N ILE A 132 -6.57 -5.44 -2.10
CA ILE A 132 -5.57 -5.24 -1.04
C ILE A 132 -6.25 -4.75 0.25
N PHE A 133 -7.15 -3.78 0.15
CA PHE A 133 -7.87 -3.24 1.30
C PHE A 133 -8.64 -4.33 2.06
N GLU A 134 -9.47 -5.12 1.36
CA GLU A 134 -10.29 -6.16 2.01
C GLU A 134 -9.40 -7.24 2.65
N VAL A 135 -8.37 -7.73 1.94
CA VAL A 135 -7.45 -8.73 2.51
C VAL A 135 -6.70 -8.19 3.72
N CYS A 136 -6.22 -6.95 3.67
CA CYS A 136 -5.52 -6.36 4.82
C CYS A 136 -6.47 -6.20 6.01
N LYS A 137 -7.69 -5.73 5.78
CA LYS A 137 -8.70 -5.55 6.81
C LYS A 137 -9.11 -6.85 7.49
N GLU A 138 -9.09 -7.99 6.80
CA GLU A 138 -9.37 -9.30 7.40
C GLU A 138 -8.22 -9.84 8.28
N LEU A 139 -6.99 -9.37 8.05
CA LEU A 139 -5.78 -9.84 8.74
C LEU A 139 -5.49 -9.13 10.07
N ILE A 140 -6.26 -8.09 10.42
CA ILE A 140 -6.09 -7.25 11.62
C ILE A 140 -7.44 -6.98 12.29
#